data_AF-A0A133VMY5-F1
#
_entry.id   AF-A0A133VMY5-F1
#
_cell.length_a   1.000
_cell.length_b   1.000
_cell.length_c   1.000
_cell.angle_alpha   90.00
_cell.angle_beta   90.00
_cell.angle_gamma   90.00
#
_symmetry.space_group_name_H-M   'P 1'
#
loop_
_entity.id
_entity.type
_entity.pdbx_description
1 polymer ?
#
loop_
_entity_poly.entity_id
_entity_poly.type
_entity_poly.pdbx_seq_one_letter_code
_entity_poly.pdbx_strand_id
1 'polypeptide(L)' 'MTTNFQKYKKGKEQKGLTGWESPKATHPGAILKDMLEENDITQKELANRTGIPKKTVNKIVNEK' A
#
# COMPACT_ATOMS: atom_id res chain seq x y z
N MET A 1 38.44 14.15 -37.75
CA MET A 1 38.77 13.19 -36.67
C MET A 1 37.98 13.61 -35.45
N THR A 2 36.86 12.95 -35.20
CA THR A 2 35.92 13.33 -34.15
C THR A 2 36.43 12.82 -32.80
N THR A 3 36.76 13.76 -31.90
CA THR A 3 37.27 13.48 -30.57
C THR A 3 36.29 12.63 -29.74
N ASN A 4 36.85 11.72 -28.93
CA ASN A 4 36.12 10.78 -28.07
C ASN A 4 35.06 11.42 -27.16
N PHE A 5 35.09 12.74 -26.94
CA PHE A 5 34.10 13.49 -26.18
C PHE A 5 32.69 13.49 -26.79
N GLN A 6 32.54 13.37 -28.11
CA GLN A 6 31.21 13.33 -28.74
C GLN A 6 30.53 11.95 -28.63
N LYS A 7 31.29 10.87 -28.34
CA LYS A 7 30.75 9.51 -28.22
C LYS A 7 29.98 9.30 -26.90
N TYR A 8 30.23 10.14 -25.89
CA TYR A 8 29.60 10.06 -24.57
C TYR A 8 28.28 10.85 -24.45
N LYS A 9 27.77 11.46 -25.53
CA LYS A 9 26.50 12.21 -25.52
C LYS A 9 25.29 11.46 -26.10
N LYS A 10 25.38 10.16 -26.39
CA LYS A 10 24.31 9.41 -27.09
C LYS A 10 23.88 8.12 -26.41
N GLY A 11 23.61 8.13 -25.09
CA GLY A 11 23.15 6.89 -24.47
C GLY A 11 22.75 6.90 -23.00
N LYS A 12 22.37 8.05 -22.42
CA LYS A 12 21.69 8.07 -21.12
C LYS A 12 20.66 9.19 -21.10
N GLU A 13 19.56 8.96 -21.83
CA GLU A 13 18.26 9.45 -21.37
C GLU A 13 18.13 9.09 -19.89
N GLN A 14 17.62 10.06 -19.14
CA GLN A 14 17.56 10.10 -17.69
C GLN A 14 17.13 8.75 -17.09
N LYS A 15 18.08 7.97 -16.60
CA LYS A 15 17.78 7.01 -15.54
C LYS A 15 17.57 7.87 -14.28
N GLY A 16 16.33 8.30 -14.07
CA GLY A 16 15.90 8.80 -12.76
C GLY A 16 16.33 7.80 -11.69
N LEU A 17 16.56 8.26 -10.47
CA LEU A 17 17.02 7.45 -9.34
C LEU A 17 16.12 6.21 -9.16
N THR A 18 16.44 5.10 -9.82
CA THR A 18 15.72 3.82 -9.70
C THR A 18 16.30 3.10 -8.50
N GLY A 19 15.83 3.46 -7.31
CA GLY A 19 16.30 2.82 -6.08
C GLY A 19 15.35 2.91 -4.89
N TRP A 20 14.23 3.61 -5.03
CA TRP A 20 13.21 3.68 -3.98
C TRP A 20 11.84 3.36 -4.58
N GLU A 21 11.38 2.14 -4.37
CA GLU A 21 9.95 1.85 -4.54
C GLU A 21 9.21 2.52 -3.38
N SER A 22 8.33 3.48 -3.69
CA SER A 22 7.50 4.07 -2.64
C SER A 22 6.69 2.96 -1.98
N PRO A 23 6.63 2.92 -0.63
CA PRO A 23 5.82 1.94 0.06
C PRO A 23 4.39 2.07 -0.45
N LYS A 24 3.83 0.96 -0.91
CA LYS A 24 2.43 0.92 -1.34
C LYS A 24 1.56 1.26 -0.13
N ALA A 25 0.59 2.14 -0.32
CA ALA A 25 -0.39 2.43 0.71
C ALA A 25 -1.17 1.15 1.04
N THR A 26 -1.06 0.68 2.29
CA THR A 26 -1.87 -0.42 2.81
C THR A 26 -3.28 0.09 3.08
N HIS A 27 -4.30 -0.59 2.55
CA HIS A 27 -5.68 -0.24 2.82
C HIS A 27 -6.02 -0.50 4.30
N PRO A 28 -6.77 0.39 4.98
CA PRO A 28 -7.07 0.25 6.41
C PRO A 28 -7.82 -1.04 6.78
N GLY A 29 -8.52 -1.63 5.81
CA GLY A 29 -9.20 -2.93 5.96
C GLY A 29 -8.26 -4.09 6.28
N ALA A 30 -7.09 -4.14 5.63
CA ALA A 30 -6.07 -5.15 5.89
C ALA A 30 -5.55 -5.04 7.33
N ILE A 31 -5.22 -3.82 7.76
CA ILE A 31 -4.76 -3.55 9.14
C ILE A 31 -5.83 -3.96 10.16
N LEU A 32 -7.10 -3.59 9.90
CA LEU A 32 -8.20 -3.94 10.79
C LEU A 32 -8.42 -5.45 10.86
N LYS A 33 -8.25 -6.17 9.75
CA LYS A 33 -8.38 -7.63 9.71
C LYS A 33 -7.33 -8.28 10.60
N ASP A 34 -6.07 -7.85 10.48
CA ASP A 34 -4.97 -8.38 11.28
C ASP A 34 -5.22 -8.16 12.78
N MET A 35 -5.67 -6.95 13.16
CA MET A 35 -6.02 -6.68 14.56
C MET A 35 -7.16 -7.54 15.09
N LEU A 36 -8.16 -7.86 14.27
CA LEU A 36 -9.26 -8.73 14.68
C LEU A 36 -8.78 -10.16 14.93
N GLU A 37 -7.87 -10.66 14.09
CA GLU A 37 -7.26 -11.99 14.24
C GLU A 37 -6.34 -12.05 15.46
N GLU A 38 -5.49 -11.05 15.68
CA GLU A 38 -4.57 -10.96 16.83
C GLU A 38 -5.30 -10.95 18.18
N ASN A 39 -6.48 -10.33 18.23
CA ASN A 39 -7.27 -10.21 19.46
C ASN A 39 -8.34 -11.30 19.60
N ASP A 40 -8.46 -12.23 18.65
CA ASP A 40 -9.53 -13.23 18.57
C ASP A 40 -10.94 -12.61 18.64
N ILE A 41 -11.13 -11.47 17.97
CA ILE A 41 -12.39 -10.72 17.95
C ILE A 41 -13.07 -10.90 16.60
N THR A 42 -14.36 -11.24 16.63
CA THR A 42 -15.16 -11.31 15.39
C THR A 42 -15.63 -9.91 14.94
N GLN A 43 -15.86 -9.71 13.64
CA GLN A 43 -16.46 -8.47 13.12
C GLN A 43 -17.82 -8.13 13.76
N LYS A 44 -18.60 -9.14 14.15
CA LYS A 44 -19.88 -8.96 14.86
C LYS A 44 -19.64 -8.37 16.24
N GLU A 45 -18.62 -8.86 16.93
CA GLU A 45 -18.27 -8.38 18.25
C GLU A 45 -17.70 -6.96 18.20
N LEU A 46 -16.84 -6.65 17.23
CA LEU A 46 -16.38 -5.27 16.98
C LEU A 46 -17.57 -4.31 16.73
N ALA A 47 -18.53 -4.73 15.90
CA ALA A 47 -19.74 -3.95 15.64
C ALA A 47 -20.53 -3.66 16.93
N ASN A 48 -20.70 -4.69 17.78
CA ASN A 48 -21.40 -4.53 19.05
C ASN A 48 -20.67 -3.59 20.02
N ARG A 49 -19.34 -3.68 20.12
CA ARG A 49 -18.53 -2.85 21.02
C ARG A 49 -18.48 -1.38 20.61
N THR A 50 -18.49 -1.11 19.30
CA THR A 50 -18.32 0.24 18.75
C THR A 50 -19.65 0.92 18.42
N GLY A 51 -20.75 0.18 18.41
CA GLY A 51 -22.05 0.66 17.92
C GLY A 51 -22.09 0.84 16.40
N ILE A 52 -21.02 0.45 15.68
CA ILE A 52 -20.95 0.56 14.23
C ILE A 52 -21.74 -0.60 13.60
N PRO A 53 -22.59 -0.35 12.58
CA PRO A 53 -23.30 -1.42 11.90
C PRO A 53 -22.33 -2.47 11.33
N LYS A 54 -22.64 -3.76 11.51
CA LYS A 54 -21.84 -4.88 10.97
C LYS A 54 -21.57 -4.75 9.46
N LYS A 55 -22.52 -4.19 8.70
CA LYS A 55 -22.36 -3.92 7.26
C LYS A 55 -21.21 -2.94 6.97
N THR A 56 -21.05 -1.92 7.82
CA THR A 56 -19.96 -0.93 7.70
C THR A 56 -18.63 -1.57 8.06
N VAL A 57 -18.56 -2.34 9.15
CA VAL A 57 -17.35 -3.10 9.53
C VAL A 57 -16.92 -4.03 8.39
N ASN A 58 -17.86 -4.75 7.80
CA ASN A 58 -17.60 -5.66 6.69
C ASN A 58 -17.05 -4.95 5.44
N LYS A 59 -17.60 -3.77 5.11
CA LYS A 59 -17.10 -2.93 4.00
C LYS A 59 -15.64 -2.52 4.21
N ILE A 60 -15.32 -2.05 5.42
CA ILE A 60 -13.95 -1.64 5.78
C ILE A 60 -13.00 -2.83 5.64
N VAL A 61 -13.33 -3.97 6.27
CA VAL A 61 -12.46 -5.17 6.26
C VAL A 61 -12.28 -5.75 4.84
N ASN A 62 -13.32 -5.71 4.00
CA ASN A 62 -13.27 -6.27 2.65
C ASN A 62 -12.87 -5.25 1.56
N GLU A 63 -12.51 -4.03 1.94
CA GLU A 63 -12.06 -2.99 1.00
C GLU A 63 -13.13 -2.61 -0.05
N LYS A 64 -14.40 -2.58 0.37
CA LYS A 64 -15.59 -2.37 -0.48
C LYS A 64 -16.37 -1.10 -0.16
#